data_AF-A0A7C7X4G8-F1
#
_entry.id   AF-A0A7C7X4G8-F1
#
_cell.length_a   1.000
_cell.length_b   1.000
_cell.length_c   1.000
_cell.angle_alpha   90.00
_cell.angle_beta   90.00
_cell.angle_gamma   90.00
#
_symmetry.space_group_name_H-M   'P 1'
#
loop_
_entity.id
_entity.type
_entity.pdbx_description
1 polymer ?
#
loop_
_entity_poly.entity_id
_entity_poly.type
_entity_poly.pdbx_seq_one_letter_code
_entity_poly.pdbx_strand_id
1 'polypeptide(L)' 'MYTVRRIGRRWLALAGITLATLTQNSVANDYRLEVGKPHPDFVLPDIATGEARRLSDFRGQKVVLIHFASW' A
#
# COMPACT_ATOMS: atom_id res chain seq x y z
N MET A 1 -4.17 61.35 -25.77
CA MET A 1 -5.12 60.72 -26.71
C MET A 1 -4.33 59.78 -27.61
N TYR A 2 -4.73 58.51 -27.67
CA TYR A 2 -4.19 57.34 -28.42
C TYR A 2 -3.03 56.49 -27.84
N THR A 3 -3.43 55.60 -26.93
CA THR A 3 -3.20 54.13 -26.86
C THR A 3 -1.80 53.54 -27.07
N VAL A 4 -1.10 53.22 -25.97
CA VAL A 4 0.02 52.27 -25.96
C VAL A 4 -0.50 50.83 -25.86
N ARG A 5 -0.20 50.08 -26.92
CA ARG A 5 -0.58 48.70 -27.22
C ARG A 5 0.13 47.72 -26.27
N ARG A 6 -0.62 47.07 -25.35
CA ARG A 6 -0.11 46.00 -24.47
C ARG A 6 0.26 44.77 -25.30
N ILE A 7 1.56 44.56 -25.47
CA ILE A 7 2.15 43.34 -26.02
C ILE A 7 2.53 42.39 -24.88
N GLY A 8 2.11 41.13 -25.02
CA GLY A 8 2.89 39.95 -24.62
C GLY A 8 3.00 39.65 -23.13
N ARG A 9 2.06 38.87 -22.57
CA ARG A 9 2.32 38.17 -21.31
C ARG A 9 1.49 36.92 -21.06
N ARG A 10 1.53 35.93 -21.97
CA ARG A 10 1.00 34.58 -21.70
C ARG A 10 1.76 33.48 -22.48
N TRP A 11 3.08 33.46 -22.35
CA TRP A 11 3.88 32.25 -22.61
C TRP A 11 4.53 31.90 -21.29
N LEU A 12 4.01 30.92 -20.54
CA LEU A 12 4.64 30.22 -19.41
C LEU A 12 3.56 29.38 -18.68
N ALA A 13 2.98 28.42 -19.39
CA ALA A 13 2.06 27.43 -18.80
C ALA A 13 2.53 26.00 -19.07
N LEU A 14 3.86 25.75 -19.01
CA LEU A 14 4.44 24.44 -19.34
C LEU A 14 5.44 23.88 -18.31
N ALA A 15 5.68 24.55 -17.18
CA ALA A 15 6.71 24.13 -16.21
C ALA A 15 6.17 23.55 -14.88
N GLY A 16 4.87 23.25 -14.78
CA GLY A 16 4.23 22.86 -13.51
C GLY A 16 3.86 21.38 -13.33
N ILE A 17 4.00 20.55 -14.37
CA ILE A 17 3.46 19.17 -14.38
C ILE A 17 4.57 18.14 -14.64
N THR A 18 5.69 18.24 -13.95
CA THR A 18 6.71 17.16 -13.93
C THR A 18 6.98 16.61 -12.54
N LEU A 19 6.37 17.18 -11.49
CA LEU A 19 6.62 16.79 -10.08
C LEU A 19 5.48 15.98 -9.43
N ALA A 20 4.66 15.29 -10.20
CA ALA A 20 3.54 14.50 -9.67
C ALA A 20 3.54 13.01 -10.06
N THR A 21 4.55 12.54 -10.81
CA THR A 21 4.65 11.13 -11.23
C THR A 21 5.79 10.39 -10.53
N LEU A 22 6.01 10.66 -9.24
CA LEU A 22 6.60 9.63 -8.36
C LEU A 22 5.47 8.67 -7.96
N THR A 23 4.93 7.96 -8.96
CA THR A 23 4.03 6.84 -8.75
C THR A 23 4.74 5.82 -7.88
N GLN A 24 4.22 5.62 -6.67
CA GLN A 24 4.60 4.57 -5.74
C GLN A 24 4.54 3.23 -6.45
N ASN A 25 5.70 2.68 -6.81
CA ASN A 25 5.82 1.27 -7.13
C ASN A 25 5.68 0.49 -5.82
N SER A 26 4.44 0.22 -5.42
CA SER A 26 4.16 -0.83 -4.46
C SER A 26 4.52 -2.15 -5.15
N VAL A 27 5.73 -2.65 -4.90
CA VAL A 27 6.02 -4.07 -5.14
C VAL A 27 5.11 -4.83 -4.19
N ALA A 28 3.92 -5.18 -4.67
CA ALA A 28 3.11 -6.21 -4.06
C ALA A 28 4.01 -7.45 -4.03
N ASN A 29 4.50 -7.80 -2.85
CA ASN A 29 5.17 -9.07 -2.66
C ASN A 29 4.16 -10.13 -3.12
N ASP A 30 4.53 -10.99 -4.08
CA ASP A 30 3.63 -11.95 -4.71
C ASP A 30 3.28 -13.04 -3.68
N TYR A 31 2.35 -12.72 -2.78
CA TYR A 31 1.88 -13.61 -1.74
C TYR A 31 1.00 -14.67 -2.38
N ARG A 32 1.58 -15.87 -2.56
CA ARG A 32 0.89 -17.03 -3.14
C ARG A 32 0.80 -18.14 -2.12
N LEU A 33 -0.42 -18.56 -1.83
CA LEU A 33 -0.69 -19.75 -1.03
C LEU A 33 -0.49 -20.99 -1.91
N GLU A 34 0.49 -21.83 -1.54
CA GLU A 34 0.80 -23.07 -2.24
C GLU A 34 0.65 -24.27 -1.31
N VAL A 35 -0.01 -25.32 -1.78
CA VAL A 35 -0.18 -26.56 -1.01
C VAL A 35 1.18 -27.22 -0.79
N GLY A 36 1.45 -27.65 0.44
CA GLY A 36 2.70 -28.29 0.83
C GLY A 36 3.86 -27.32 1.10
N LYS A 37 3.70 -26.02 0.83
CA LYS A 37 4.65 -24.99 1.25
C LYS A 37 4.29 -24.47 2.64
N PRO A 38 5.28 -24.18 3.51
CA PRO A 38 5.03 -23.49 4.75
C PRO A 38 4.38 -22.13 4.50
N HIS A 39 3.28 -21.86 5.20
CA HIS A 39 2.70 -20.51 5.24
C HIS A 39 3.72 -19.53 5.85
N PRO A 40 3.84 -18.29 5.33
CA PRO A 40 4.66 -17.25 5.94
C PRO A 40 4.27 -16.99 7.40
N ASP A 41 5.26 -16.83 8.26
CA ASP A 41 4.99 -16.50 9.66
C ASP A 41 4.60 -15.02 9.79
N PHE A 42 3.70 -14.73 10.72
CA PHE A 42 3.26 -13.38 11.03
C PHE A 42 2.92 -13.26 12.52
N VAL A 43 2.85 -12.03 13.00
CA VAL A 43 2.51 -11.70 14.39
C VAL A 43 1.28 -10.82 14.38
N LEU A 44 0.25 -11.21 15.14
CA LEU A 44 -0.96 -10.42 15.35
C LEU A 44 -1.26 -10.31 16.84
N PRO A 45 -1.90 -9.23 17.29
CA PRO A 45 -2.44 -9.17 18.64
C PRO A 45 -3.59 -10.16 18.79
N ASP A 46 -3.62 -10.87 19.91
CA ASP A 46 -4.77 -11.65 20.34
C ASP A 46 -5.97 -10.73 20.61
N ILE A 47 -7.17 -11.14 20.18
CA ILE A 47 -8.36 -10.27 20.24
C ILE A 47 -8.81 -10.03 21.69
N ALA A 48 -8.63 -11.00 22.59
CA ALA A 48 -9.11 -10.91 23.97
C ALA A 48 -8.11 -10.18 24.87
N THR A 49 -6.82 -10.43 24.68
CA THR A 49 -5.75 -9.98 25.59
C THR A 49 -4.89 -8.86 25.02
N GLY A 50 -4.86 -8.68 23.69
CA GLY A 50 -3.96 -7.76 23.00
C GLY A 50 -2.50 -8.25 22.92
N GLU A 51 -2.18 -9.41 23.50
CA GLU A 51 -0.82 -9.96 23.47
C GLU A 51 -0.39 -10.37 22.07
N ALA A 52 0.89 -10.20 21.76
CA ALA A 52 1.43 -10.63 20.49
C ALA A 52 1.42 -12.16 20.37
N ARG A 53 0.79 -12.69 19.33
CA ARG A 53 0.75 -14.11 18.99
C ARG A 53 1.32 -14.32 17.59
N ARG A 54 2.16 -15.34 17.45
CA ARG A 54 2.78 -15.72 16.17
C ARG A 54 2.08 -16.94 15.60
N LEU A 55 1.98 -17.05 14.29
CA LEU A 55 1.45 -18.27 13.65
C LEU A 55 2.30 -19.50 14.03
N SER A 56 3.62 -19.31 14.13
CA SER A 56 4.56 -20.36 14.55
C SER A 56 4.35 -20.89 15.97
N ASP A 57 3.64 -20.18 16.84
CA ASP A 57 3.33 -20.66 18.21
C ASP A 57 2.37 -21.87 18.18
N PHE A 58 1.65 -22.09 17.08
CA PHE A 58 0.69 -23.19 16.91
C PHE A 58 1.25 -24.41 16.17
N ARG A 59 2.57 -24.50 15.98
CA ARG A 59 3.21 -25.67 15.35
C ARG A 59 2.92 -26.95 16.13
N GLY A 60 2.86 -28.08 15.42
CA GLY A 60 2.46 -29.36 15.99
C GLY A 60 0.94 -29.57 16.11
N GLN A 61 0.14 -28.53 15.82
CA GLN A 61 -1.31 -28.60 15.80
C GLN A 61 -1.84 -28.40 14.37
N LYS A 62 -2.96 -29.04 14.03
CA LYS A 62 -3.71 -28.73 12.80
C LYS A 62 -4.52 -27.46 13.06
N VAL A 63 -4.25 -26.41 12.29
CA VAL A 63 -4.89 -25.10 12.45
C VAL A 63 -5.62 -24.67 11.17
N VAL A 64 -6.69 -23.90 11.34
CA VAL A 64 -7.40 -23.23 10.25
C VAL A 64 -7.20 -21.73 10.44
N LEU A 65 -6.58 -21.08 9.45
CA LEU A 65 -6.44 -19.62 9.44
C LEU A 65 -7.61 -19.01 8.66
N ILE A 66 -8.36 -18.14 9.31
CA ILE A 66 -9.53 -17.47 8.71
C ILE A 66 -9.28 -15.96 8.73
N HIS A 67 -9.27 -15.35 7.54
CA HIS A 67 -9.36 -13.90 7.40
C HIS A 67 -10.83 -13.55 7.12
N PHE A 68 -11.43 -12.73 7.96
CA PHE A 68 -12.82 -12.31 7.80
C PHE A 68 -12.99 -10.84 8.17
N ALA A 69 -14.08 -10.25 7.72
CA ALA A 69 -14.53 -8.94 8.16
C ALA A 69 -16.08 -8.90 8.15
N SER A 70 -16.66 -8.05 8.98
CA SER A 70 -18.11 -8.02 9.23
C SER A 70 -18.90 -7.04 8.36
N TRP A 71 -18.24 -6.38 7.42
CA TRP A 71 -18.84 -5.34 6.57
C TRP A 71 -19.53 -5.90 5.33
#